data_AF-A0A0D8XR85-F1
#
_entry.id   AF-A0A0D8XR85-F1
#
_cell.length_a   1.000
_cell.length_b   1.000
_cell.length_c   1.000
_cell.angle_alpha   90.00
_cell.angle_beta   90.00
_cell.angle_gamma   90.00
#
_symmetry.space_group_name_H-M   'P 1'
#
loop_
_entity.id
_entity.type
_entity.pdbx_description
1 polymer ?
#
loop_
_entity_poly.entity_id
_entity_poly.type
_entity_poly.pdbx_seq_one_letter_code
_entity_poly.pdbx_strand_id
1 'polypeptide(L)' 'MDIFKADLKCFNMAVIFGAENLMVDLMPKLNEMRTGTSLLSCRFPLPECSSRFERIAQIGSGIDAVYVYRKI' A
#
# COMPACT_ATOMS: atom_id res chain seq x y z
N MET A 1 0.34 15.08 9.40
CA MET A 1 0.44 13.77 10.07
C MET A 1 1.54 13.00 9.38
N ASP A 2 2.48 12.44 10.13
CA ASP A 2 3.65 11.75 9.59
C ASP A 2 3.37 10.24 9.58
N ILE A 3 3.21 9.66 8.38
CA ILE A 3 2.91 8.24 8.20
C ILE A 3 3.99 7.34 8.81
N PHE A 4 5.25 7.80 8.83
CA PHE A 4 6.36 7.02 9.41
C PHE A 4 6.25 6.92 10.92
N LYS A 5 5.53 7.86 11.57
CA LYS A 5 5.27 7.88 13.01
C LYS A 5 3.93 7.26 13.41
N ALA A 6 3.06 6.94 12.44
CA ALA A 6 1.76 6.32 12.71
C ALA A 6 1.90 4.83 13.05
N ASP A 7 1.08 4.29 13.95
CA ASP A 7 0.99 2.84 14.17
C ASP A 7 0.03 2.21 13.17
N LEU A 8 0.56 1.49 12.17
CA LEU A 8 -0.28 0.90 11.13
C LEU A 8 -0.98 -0.39 11.56
N LYS A 9 -0.67 -0.96 12.73
CA LYS A 9 -1.30 -2.19 13.24
C LYS A 9 -2.76 -1.98 13.61
N CYS A 10 -3.13 -0.76 14.01
CA CYS A 10 -4.47 -0.43 14.44
C CYS A 10 -5.49 -0.37 13.29
N PHE A 11 -5.03 -0.31 12.04
CA PHE A 11 -5.91 -0.13 10.88
C PHE A 11 -6.19 -1.46 10.17
N ASN A 12 -7.43 -1.60 9.69
CA ASN A 12 -7.86 -2.73 8.86
C ASN A 12 -7.67 -2.45 7.36
N MET A 13 -7.58 -1.17 7.01
CA MET A 13 -7.41 -0.69 5.65
C MET A 13 -6.51 0.55 5.64
N ALA A 14 -5.64 0.66 4.64
CA ALA A 14 -4.88 1.87 4.34
C ALA A 14 -5.10 2.30 2.88
N VAL A 15 -5.19 3.60 2.65
CA VAL A 15 -5.27 4.20 1.31
C VAL A 15 -4.10 5.17 1.18
N ILE A 16 -3.32 5.03 0.11
CA ILE A 16 -2.12 5.82 -0.09
C ILE A 16 -2.20 6.53 -1.43
N PHE A 17 -2.17 7.86 -1.36
CA PHE A 17 -1.94 8.74 -2.49
C PHE A 17 -0.51 9.25 -2.39
N GLY A 18 0.40 8.60 -3.13
CA GLY A 18 1.82 8.91 -3.08
C GLY A 18 2.42 9.15 -4.45
N ALA A 19 3.73 9.44 -4.44
CA ALA A 19 4.57 9.42 -5.63
C ALA A 19 5.37 8.11 -5.68
N GLU A 20 5.91 7.77 -6.85
CA GLU A 20 6.65 6.53 -7.08
C GLU A 20 7.79 6.30 -6.06
N ASN A 21 8.59 7.34 -5.79
CA ASN A 21 9.67 7.29 -4.81
C ASN A 21 9.18 6.99 -3.39
N LEU A 22 8.01 7.54 -3.02
CA LEU A 22 7.41 7.31 -1.70
C LEU A 22 6.96 5.85 -1.52
N MET A 23 6.62 5.13 -2.59
CA MET A 23 6.20 3.72 -2.49
C MET A 23 7.33 2.84 -1.99
N VAL A 24 8.57 3.12 -2.39
CA VAL A 24 9.76 2.40 -1.92
C VAL A 24 10.01 2.68 -0.44
N ASP A 25 9.98 3.95 -0.04
CA ASP A 25 10.23 4.36 1.35
C ASP A 25 9.13 3.86 2.31
N LEU A 26 7.91 3.68 1.82
CA LEU A 26 6.79 3.18 2.62
C LEU A 26 6.82 1.67 2.84
N MET A 27 7.58 0.91 2.07
CA MET A 27 7.62 -0.56 2.19
C MET A 27 7.90 -1.07 3.61
N PRO A 28 8.95 -0.59 4.30
CA PRO A 28 9.22 -1.00 5.67
C PRO A 28 8.06 -0.66 6.61
N LYS A 29 7.36 0.46 6.37
CA LYS A 29 6.25 0.90 7.20
C LYS A 29 5.01 0.04 6.99
N LEU A 30 4.68 -0.28 5.75
CA LEU A 30 3.53 -1.14 5.40
C LEU A 30 3.70 -2.58 5.91
N ASN A 31 4.94 -3.01 6.18
CA ASN A 31 5.21 -4.27 6.86
C ASN A 31 4.70 -4.32 8.30
N GLU A 32 4.36 -3.19 8.93
CA GLU A 32 3.73 -3.17 10.25
C GLU A 32 2.24 -3.57 10.22
N MET A 33 1.56 -3.43 9.08
CA MET A 33 0.13 -3.77 8.97
C MET A 33 -0.14 -5.24 9.36
N ARG A 34 -1.35 -5.57 9.79
CA ARG A 34 -1.68 -6.96 10.17
C ARG A 34 -1.95 -7.82 8.93
N THR A 35 -1.71 -9.12 9.00
CA THR A 35 -2.17 -10.04 7.94
C THR A 35 -3.69 -9.93 7.76
N GLY A 36 -4.13 -9.98 6.50
CA GLY A 36 -5.53 -9.83 6.11
C GLY A 36 -5.99 -8.37 5.91
N THR A 37 -5.18 -7.37 6.24
CA THR A 37 -5.52 -5.96 6.00
C THR A 37 -5.49 -5.61 4.52
N SER A 38 -6.36 -4.70 4.11
CA SER A 38 -6.39 -4.17 2.75
C SER A 38 -5.51 -2.93 2.60
N LEU A 39 -4.87 -2.81 1.46
CA LEU A 39 -4.08 -1.65 1.09
C LEU A 39 -4.47 -1.21 -0.31
N LEU A 40 -4.80 0.08 -0.48
CA LEU A 40 -5.06 0.69 -1.77
C LEU A 40 -3.93 1.67 -2.07
N SER A 41 -3.22 1.48 -3.19
CA SER A 41 -2.28 2.46 -3.70
C SER A 41 -2.86 3.13 -4.94
N CYS A 42 -2.92 4.45 -4.91
CA CYS A 42 -3.41 5.24 -6.02
C CYS A 42 -2.24 5.71 -6.89
N ARG A 43 -2.44 5.73 -8.20
CA ARG A 43 -1.51 6.13 -9.26
C ARG A 43 -0.31 5.20 -9.48
N PHE A 44 0.33 4.76 -8.40
CA PHE A 44 1.54 3.96 -8.47
C PHE A 44 1.33 2.61 -7.78
N PRO A 45 1.71 1.48 -8.43
CA PRO A 45 1.69 0.18 -7.79
C PRO A 45 2.78 0.09 -6.72
N LEU A 46 2.64 -0.88 -5.81
CA LEU A 46 3.73 -1.25 -4.93
C LEU A 46 4.92 -1.83 -5.72
N PRO A 47 6.17 -1.67 -5.23
CA PRO A 47 7.34 -2.29 -5.85
C PRO A 47 7.20 -3.82 -5.88
N GLU A 48 7.68 -4.46 -6.95
CA GLU A 48 7.52 -5.91 -7.17
C GLU A 48 8.19 -6.79 -6.09
N CYS A 49 9.12 -6.24 -5.31
CA CYS A 49 9.74 -6.92 -4.16
C CYS A 49 8.79 -7.18 -2.97
N SER A 50 7.53 -6.77 -3.06
CA SER A 50 6.54 -6.85 -1.97
C SER A 50 5.94 -8.25 -1.83
N SER A 51 6.73 -9.24 -1.40
CA SER A 51 6.26 -10.62 -1.20
C SER A 51 5.18 -10.79 -0.11
N ARG A 52 4.88 -9.72 0.65
CA ARG A 52 3.88 -9.71 1.74
C ARG A 52 2.54 -9.11 1.33
N PHE A 53 2.42 -8.61 0.10
CA PHE A 53 1.18 -8.01 -0.41
C PHE A 53 0.77 -8.72 -1.68
N GLU A 54 -0.36 -9.40 -1.63
CA GLU A 54 -0.98 -9.99 -2.80
C GLU A 54 -1.80 -8.93 -3.53
N ARG A 55 -1.58 -8.76 -4.83
CA ARG A 55 -2.38 -7.86 -5.67
C ARG A 55 -3.71 -8.52 -6.01
N ILE A 56 -4.79 -8.00 -5.47
CA ILE A 56 -6.16 -8.51 -5.64
C ILE A 56 -6.78 -7.96 -6.92
N ALA A 57 -6.60 -6.67 -7.20
CA ALA A 57 -7.20 -6.01 -8.36
C ALA A 57 -6.43 -4.76 -8.77
N GLN A 58 -6.65 -4.34 -10.01
CA GLN A 58 -6.37 -3.00 -10.49
C GLN A 58 -7.67 -2.41 -11.01
N ILE A 59 -8.01 -1.21 -10.54
CA ILE A 59 -9.19 -0.46 -10.95
C ILE A 59 -8.70 0.76 -11.73
N GLY A 60 -9.21 0.98 -12.93
CA GLY A 60 -8.77 2.08 -13.79
C GLY A 60 -7.39 1.88 -14.42
N SER A 61 -6.90 2.91 -15.11
CA SER A 61 -5.62 2.91 -15.82
C SER A 61 -4.97 4.29 -15.80
N GLY A 62 -3.65 4.33 -16.00
CA GLY A 62 -2.89 5.58 -16.00
C GLY A 62 -2.97 6.33 -14.66
N ILE A 63 -3.31 7.62 -14.72
CA ILE A 63 -3.37 8.50 -13.53
C ILE A 63 -4.51 8.11 -12.59
N ASP A 64 -5.56 7.46 -13.10
CA ASP A 64 -6.71 7.02 -12.32
C ASP A 64 -6.59 5.55 -11.87
N ALA A 65 -5.41 4.93 -12.06
CA ALA A 65 -5.17 3.57 -11.60
C ALA A 65 -5.17 3.50 -10.07
N VAL A 66 -5.88 2.51 -9.54
CA VAL A 66 -5.88 2.13 -8.13
C VAL A 66 -5.55 0.66 -8.03
N TYR A 67 -4.52 0.34 -7.27
CA TYR A 67 -4.07 -1.02 -7.05
C TYR A 67 -4.55 -1.48 -5.66
N VAL A 68 -5.29 -2.57 -5.65
CA VAL A 68 -5.85 -3.15 -4.43
C VAL A 68 -5.00 -4.33 -4.03
N TYR A 69 -4.49 -4.30 -2.81
CA TYR A 69 -3.67 -5.33 -2.22
C TYR A 69 -4.28 -5.87 -0.93
N ARG A 70 -3.93 -7.11 -0.62
CA ARG A 70 -4.21 -7.74 0.67
C ARG A 70 -2.90 -8.23 1.27
N LYS A 71 -2.71 -7.93 2.54
CA LYS A 71 -1.54 -8.41 3.27
C LYS A 71 -1.67 -9.90 3.56
N ILE A 72 -0.64 -10.68 3.21
CA ILE A 72 -0.51 -12.09 3.53
C ILE A 72 0.48 -12.30 4.68
#